data_AF-A0A7D5ITB8-F1
#
_entry.id   AF-A0A7D5ITB8-F1
#
_cell.length_a   1.000
_cell.length_b   1.000
_cell.length_c   1.000
_cell.angle_alpha   90.00
_cell.angle_beta   90.00
_cell.angle_gamma   90.00
#
_symmetry.space_group_name_H-M   'P 1'
#
loop_
_entity.id
_entity.type
_entity.pdbx_description
1 polymer ?
#
loop_
_entity_poly.entity_id
_entity_poly.type
_entity_poly.pdbx_seq_one_letter_code
_entity_poly.pdbx_strand_id
1 'polypeptide(L)' 'MDKPAKDFNAEELTEEVAGRVQQRMPDVDGDLIRREAAASVESHADARVTDFLGIIAERETRERLSGLAESSSPDAD' A
#
# COMPACT_ATOMS: atom_id res chain seq x y z
N MET A 1 -26.72 -0.78 -11.61
CA MET A 1 -25.75 -0.96 -12.71
C MET A 1 -24.39 -0.99 -12.06
N ASP A 2 -23.86 -2.20 -11.83
CA ASP A 2 -22.47 -2.34 -11.44
C ASP A 2 -21.61 -1.81 -12.58
N LYS A 3 -20.79 -0.79 -12.27
CA LYS A 3 -19.78 -0.32 -13.21
C LYS A 3 -18.84 -1.50 -13.44
N PRO A 4 -18.52 -1.87 -14.69
CA PRO A 4 -17.53 -2.92 -14.93
C PRO A 4 -16.25 -2.50 -14.19
N ALA A 5 -15.74 -3.40 -13.34
CA ALA A 5 -14.43 -3.22 -12.76
C ALA A 5 -13.48 -2.98 -13.93
N LYS A 6 -12.82 -1.81 -13.95
CA LYS A 6 -11.84 -1.50 -14.98
C LYS A 6 -10.78 -2.61 -14.90
N ASP A 7 -10.62 -3.36 -15.99
CA ASP A 7 -9.61 -4.41 -16.04
C ASP A 7 -8.24 -3.82 -15.67
N PHE A 8 -7.47 -4.57 -14.88
CA PHE A 8 -6.16 -4.14 -14.43
C PHE A 8 -5.26 -3.86 -15.64
N ASN A 9 -4.81 -2.60 -15.78
CA ASN A 9 -3.86 -2.18 -16.81
C ASN A 9 -2.54 -1.81 -16.13
N ALA A 10 -1.55 -2.70 -16.25
CA ALA A 10 -0.24 -2.54 -15.64
C ALA A 10 0.50 -1.29 -16.17
N GLU A 11 0.41 -1.01 -17.46
CA GLU A 11 1.11 0.13 -18.09
C GLU A 11 0.54 1.46 -17.61
N GLU A 12 -0.80 1.58 -17.55
CA GLU A 12 -1.46 2.77 -17.01
C GLU A 12 -1.09 2.97 -15.54
N LEU A 13 -1.08 1.90 -14.74
CA LEU A 13 -0.70 1.98 -13.33
C LEU A 13 0.79 2.35 -13.14
N THR A 14 1.68 1.85 -14.00
CA THR A 14 3.10 2.20 -13.98
C THR A 14 3.30 3.69 -14.21
N GLU A 15 2.66 4.28 -15.21
CA GLU A 15 2.77 5.72 -15.49
C GLU A 15 2.19 6.57 -14.35
N GLU A 16 1.06 6.15 -13.76
CA GLU A 16 0.51 6.81 -12.58
C GLU A 16 1.45 6.76 -11.37
N VAL A 17 2.04 5.60 -11.10
CA VAL A 17 3.01 5.41 -10.00
C VAL A 17 4.24 6.26 -10.24
N ALA A 18 4.81 6.20 -11.45
CA ALA A 18 5.97 6.98 -11.84
C ALA A 18 5.71 8.49 -11.69
N GLY A 19 4.56 8.98 -12.14
CA GLY A 19 4.17 10.39 -11.98
C GLY A 19 4.10 10.83 -10.52
N ARG A 20 3.48 10.01 -9.64
CA ARG A 20 3.44 10.29 -8.19
C ARG A 20 4.82 10.25 -7.54
N VAL A 21 5.72 9.38 -8.00
CA VAL A 21 7.09 9.30 -7.48
C VAL A 21 7.91 10.49 -7.94
N GLN A 22 7.87 10.86 -9.23
CA GLN A 22 8.57 12.04 -9.77
C GLN A 22 8.18 13.33 -9.04
N GLN A 23 6.89 13.51 -8.72
CA GLN A 23 6.43 14.68 -7.94
C GLN A 23 7.05 14.76 -6.54
N ARG A 24 7.30 13.60 -5.91
CA ARG A 24 7.89 13.50 -4.57
C ARG A 24 9.42 13.44 -4.59
N MET A 25 10.01 13.06 -5.73
CA MET A 25 11.44 12.87 -5.94
C MET A 25 11.89 13.56 -7.24
N PRO A 26 11.77 14.90 -7.34
CA PRO A 26 12.02 15.62 -8.59
C PRO A 26 13.49 15.54 -9.06
N ASP A 27 14.43 15.30 -8.13
CA ASP A 27 15.86 15.21 -8.42
C ASP A 27 16.30 13.83 -8.93
N VAL A 28 15.42 12.84 -8.90
CA VAL A 28 15.71 11.49 -9.40
C VAL A 28 15.39 11.43 -10.90
N ASP A 29 16.26 10.73 -11.63
CA ASP A 29 16.11 10.49 -13.05
C ASP A 29 14.76 9.83 -13.39
N GLY A 30 14.05 10.39 -14.37
CA GLY A 30 12.70 9.96 -14.73
C GLY A 30 12.66 8.59 -15.40
N ASP A 31 13.71 8.20 -16.12
CA ASP A 31 13.81 6.87 -16.73
C ASP A 31 14.05 5.81 -15.66
N LEU A 32 14.90 6.12 -14.67
CA LEU A 32 15.04 5.30 -13.47
C LEU A 32 13.71 5.14 -12.74
N ILE A 33 12.97 6.23 -12.47
CA ILE A 33 11.66 6.17 -11.80
C ILE A 33 10.68 5.27 -12.57
N ARG A 34 10.58 5.42 -13.90
CA ARG A 34 9.69 4.58 -14.71
C ARG A 34 10.07 3.11 -14.66
N ARG A 35 11.36 2.79 -14.75
CA ARG A 35 11.84 1.41 -14.67
C ARG A 35 11.51 0.78 -13.32
N GLU A 36 11.79 1.47 -12.23
CA GLU A 36 11.50 0.96 -10.89
C GLU A 36 9.98 0.86 -10.63
N ALA A 37 9.19 1.81 -11.15
CA ALA A 37 7.72 1.74 -11.09
C ALA A 37 7.17 0.53 -11.86
N ALA A 38 7.70 0.23 -13.05
CA ALA A 38 7.32 -0.94 -13.83
C ALA A 38 7.61 -2.24 -13.05
N ALA A 39 8.83 -2.39 -12.54
CA ALA A 39 9.23 -3.56 -11.76
C ALA A 39 8.37 -3.72 -10.49
N SER A 40 8.05 -2.61 -9.82
CA SER A 40 7.19 -2.63 -8.64
C SER A 40 5.74 -3.02 -8.99
N VAL A 41 5.17 -2.53 -10.08
CA VAL A 41 3.81 -2.91 -10.51
C VAL A 41 3.76 -4.39 -10.90
N GLU A 42 4.74 -4.85 -11.67
CA GLU A 42 4.84 -6.24 -12.10
C GLU A 42 4.93 -7.21 -10.91
N SER A 43 5.75 -6.88 -9.90
CA SER A 43 5.89 -7.72 -8.70
C SER A 43 4.60 -7.89 -7.88
N HIS A 44 3.59 -7.05 -8.10
CA HIS A 44 2.30 -7.10 -7.42
C HIS A 44 1.14 -7.44 -8.36
N ALA A 45 1.38 -7.77 -9.62
CA ALA A 45 0.33 -8.02 -10.61
C ALA A 45 -0.62 -9.17 -10.20
N ASP A 46 -0.09 -10.17 -9.49
CA ASP A 46 -0.85 -11.33 -9.00
C ASP A 46 -1.29 -11.21 -7.52
N ALA A 47 -0.95 -10.10 -6.85
CA ALA A 47 -1.25 -9.91 -5.43
C ALA A 47 -2.76 -9.70 -5.22
N ARG A 48 -3.35 -10.41 -4.25
CA ARG A 48 -4.79 -10.25 -3.95
C ARG A 48 -4.99 -9.09 -2.98
N VAL A 49 -6.01 -8.27 -3.23
CA VAL A 49 -6.42 -7.17 -2.33
C VAL A 49 -6.64 -7.66 -0.88
N THR A 50 -7.11 -8.90 -0.71
CA THR A 50 -7.31 -9.53 0.59
C THR A 50 -6.04 -9.61 1.43
N ASP A 51 -4.88 -9.74 0.81
CA ASP A 51 -3.61 -9.91 1.50
C ASP A 51 -3.19 -8.58 2.16
N PHE A 52 -3.36 -7.47 1.45
CA PHE A 52 -3.16 -6.12 1.99
C PHE A 52 -4.13 -5.80 3.13
N LEU A 53 -5.40 -6.16 2.98
CA LEU A 53 -6.41 -5.99 4.03
C LEU A 53 -6.05 -6.78 5.29
N GLY A 54 -5.52 -8.00 5.13
CA GLY A 54 -5.03 -8.81 6.24
C GLY A 54 -3.94 -8.10 7.05
N ILE A 55 -2.94 -7.54 6.37
CA ILE A 55 -1.83 -6.81 7.00
C ILE A 55 -2.34 -5.57 7.77
N ILE A 56 -3.23 -4.78 7.17
CA ILE A 56 -3.81 -3.59 7.81
C ILE A 56 -4.63 -3.99 9.03
N ALA A 57 -5.52 -4.98 8.89
CA ALA A 57 -6.40 -5.44 9.96
C ALA A 57 -5.60 -6.02 11.13
N GLU A 58 -4.53 -6.76 10.87
CA GLU A 58 -3.64 -7.28 11.91
C GLU A 58 -2.97 -6.14 12.69
N ARG A 59 -2.41 -5.15 11.98
CA ARG A 59 -1.77 -3.99 12.61
C ARG A 59 -2.74 -3.25 13.52
N GLU A 60 -3.94 -2.91 13.04
CA GLU A 60 -4.95 -2.21 13.83
C GLU A 60 -5.45 -3.04 15.01
N THR A 61 -5.55 -4.36 14.85
CA THR A 61 -5.93 -5.25 15.95
C THR A 61 -4.86 -5.28 17.03
N ARG A 62 -3.58 -5.36 16.65
CA ARG A 62 -2.47 -5.30 17.60
C ARG A 62 -2.42 -3.96 18.34
N GLU A 63 -2.55 -2.85 17.63
CA GLU A 63 -2.57 -1.51 18.25
C GLU A 63 -3.71 -1.36 19.26
N ARG A 64 -4.91 -1.85 18.92
CA ARG A 64 -6.05 -1.87 19.85
C ARG A 64 -5.79 -2.74 21.08
N LEU A 65 -5.23 -3.93 20.91
CA LEU A 65 -4.93 -4.83 22.03
C LEU A 65 -3.85 -4.26 22.95
N SER A 66 -2.80 -3.64 22.40
CA SER A 66 -1.77 -2.95 23.21
C SER A 66 -2.38 -1.82 24.03
N GLY A 67 -3.20 -0.95 23.42
CA GLY A 67 -3.85 0.15 24.14
C GLY A 67 -4.82 -0.34 25.22
N LEU A 68 -5.50 -1.47 24.98
CA LEU A 68 -6.35 -2.11 25.99
C LEU A 68 -5.52 -2.65 27.16
N ALA A 69 -4.39 -3.31 26.89
CA ALA A 69 -3.50 -3.82 27.94
C ALA A 69 -2.92 -2.69 28.81
N GLU A 70 -2.57 -1.56 28.21
CA GLU A 70 -2.11 -0.35 28.92
C GLU A 70 -3.24 0.27 29.78
N SER A 71 -4.48 0.29 29.29
CA SER A 71 -5.64 0.77 30.06
C SER A 71 -6.14 -0.21 31.15
N SER A 72 -5.71 -1.48 31.08
CA SER A 72 -6.14 -2.56 32.00
C SER A 72 -5.12 -2.82 33.11
N SER A 73 -4.11 -1.97 33.26
CA SER A 73 -3.23 -1.95 34.44
C SER A 73 -3.77 -0.92 35.43
N PRO A 74 -4.75 -1.25 36.28
CA PRO A 74 -5.06 -0.42 37.44
C PRO A 74 -3.85 -0.46 38.37
N ASP A 75 -3.46 0.70 38.88
CA ASP A 75 -2.50 0.87 39.95
C ASP A 75 -2.63 -0.25 40.98
N ALA A 76 -1.56 -1.05 41.10
CA ALA A 76 -1.37 -1.91 42.25
C ALA A 76 -0.86 -1.01 43.40
N ASP A 77 -1.80 -0.38 44.11
CA ASP A 77 -1.56 0.18 45.45
C ASP A 77 -2.80 -0.10 46.35
#